data_AF-A0A962YFV5-F1
#
_entry.id   AF-A0A962YFV5-F1
#
_cell.length_a   1.000
_cell.length_b   1.000
_cell.length_c   1.000
_cell.angle_alpha   90.00
_cell.angle_beta   90.00
_cell.angle_gamma   90.00
#
_symmetry.space_group_name_H-M   'P 1'
#
loop_
_entity.id
_entity.type
_entity.pdbx_description
1 polymer ?
#
loop_
_entity_poly.entity_id
_entity_poly.type
_entity_poly.pdbx_seq_one_letter_code
_entity_poly.pdbx_strand_id
1 'polypeptide(L)' 'QHTWEGEVSISQQGHQVKISNRQTQQTESESSGDLGFGLGLQLTKKLTDRLGWQYDNSIRPDGGDAVVLLDSRLSHLSC' A
#
# COMPACT_ATOMS: atom_id res chain seq x y z
N GLN A 1 1.18 16.15 -20.83
CA GLN A 1 1.63 14.75 -20.69
C GLN A 1 2.84 14.79 -19.77
N HIS A 2 2.68 14.36 -18.52
CA HIS A 2 3.82 14.09 -17.65
C HIS A 2 3.99 12.58 -17.67
N THR A 3 5.09 12.08 -18.23
CA THR A 3 5.45 10.66 -18.10
C THR A 3 6.06 10.52 -16.72
N TRP A 4 5.30 9.97 -15.78
CA TRP A 4 5.79 9.73 -14.43
C TRP A 4 6.72 8.52 -14.50
N GLU A 5 8.01 8.73 -14.25
CA GLU A 5 8.99 7.65 -14.18
C GLU A 5 9.01 7.09 -12.76
N GLY A 6 8.68 5.81 -12.63
CA GLY A 6 8.59 5.12 -11.36
C GLY A 6 8.37 3.62 -11.53
N GLU A 7 8.37 2.91 -10.41
CA GLU A 7 8.20 1.46 -10.36
C GLU A 7 7.09 1.11 -9.37
N VAL A 8 6.16 0.28 -9.82
CA VAL A 8 5.22 -0.41 -8.92
C VAL A 8 5.65 -1.86 -8.81
N SER A 9 6.00 -2.27 -7.60
CA SER A 9 6.30 -3.67 -7.29
C SER A 9 5.17 -4.25 -6.44
N ILE A 10 4.69 -5.43 -6.85
CA ILE A 10 3.73 -6.23 -6.08
C ILE A 10 4.43 -7.53 -5.73
N SER A 11 4.55 -7.81 -4.44
CA SER A 11 5.14 -9.04 -3.94
C SER A 11 4.22 -9.72 -2.94
N GLN A 12 4.22 -11.05 -2.97
CA GLN A 12 3.55 -11.87 -1.98
C GLN A 12 4.55 -12.83 -1.36
N GLN A 13 4.62 -12.85 -0.03
CA GLN A 13 5.41 -13.79 0.73
C GLN A 13 4.52 -14.44 1.80
N GLY A 14 4.21 -15.72 1.59
CA GLY A 14 3.25 -16.45 2.42
C GLY A 14 1.91 -15.72 2.48
N HIS A 15 1.57 -15.25 3.67
CA HIS A 15 0.32 -14.55 3.99
C HIS A 15 0.40 -13.03 3.84
N GLN A 16 1.56 -12.48 3.49
CA GLN A 16 1.74 -11.05 3.31
C GLN A 16 1.70 -10.69 1.83
N VAL A 17 0.88 -9.71 1.46
CA VAL A 17 0.93 -9.02 0.17
C VAL A 17 1.45 -7.61 0.41
N LYS A 18 2.49 -7.21 -0.31
CA LYS A 18 3.04 -5.86 -0.30
C LYS A 18 2.98 -5.25 -1.69
N ILE A 19 2.46 -4.04 -1.77
CA ILE A 19 2.47 -3.19 -2.95
C ILE A 19 3.36 -2.00 -2.63
N SER A 20 4.42 -1.78 -3.39
CA SER A 20 5.30 -0.62 -3.24
C SER A 20 5.23 0.21 -4.52
N ASN A 21 4.82 1.46 -4.41
CA ASN A 21 4.90 2.43 -5.49
C ASN A 21 6.11 3.33 -5.20
N ARG A 22 7.07 3.39 -6.12
CA ARG A 22 8.29 4.20 -6.00
C ARG A 22 8.38 5.16 -7.17
N GLN A 23 8.74 6.41 -6.92
CA GLN A 23 8.93 7.41 -7.97
C GLN A 23 10.40 7.82 -8.05
N THR A 24 10.94 7.85 -9.28
CA THR A 24 12.38 8.09 -9.52
C THR A 24 12.77 9.56 -9.34
N GLN A 25 11.81 10.50 -9.41
CA GLN A 25 12.06 11.93 -9.24
C GLN A 25 10.95 12.60 -8.42
N GLN A 26 11.30 13.14 -7.26
CA GLN A 26 10.44 14.08 -6.54
C GLN A 26 10.62 15.48 -7.13
N THR A 27 9.56 16.05 -7.68
CA THR A 27 9.44 17.51 -7.71
C THR A 27 8.61 17.87 -6.46
N GLU A 28 9.12 18.73 -5.59
CA GLU A 28 8.64 19.01 -4.22
C GLU A 28 7.21 19.58 -4.10
N SER A 29 6.37 19.47 -5.13
CA SER A 29 5.12 20.22 -5.27
C SER A 29 3.88 19.38 -5.52
N GLU A 30 3.88 18.11 -5.09
CA GLU A 30 2.65 17.34 -4.96
C GLU A 30 2.43 16.97 -3.50
N SER A 31 2.20 18.02 -2.71
CA SER A 31 1.64 17.92 -1.37
C SER A 31 0.37 17.08 -1.44
N SER A 32 0.43 15.84 -0.94
CA SER A 32 -0.54 15.20 -0.02
C SER A 32 -2.04 15.48 -0.27
N GLY A 33 -2.42 15.71 -1.52
CA GLY A 33 -3.69 16.27 -1.93
C GLY A 33 -4.27 15.39 -3.01
N ASP A 34 -4.89 14.30 -2.57
CA ASP A 34 -5.89 13.56 -3.32
C ASP A 34 -5.50 13.22 -4.77
N LEU A 35 -4.44 12.41 -4.94
CA LEU A 35 -4.07 11.78 -6.21
C LEU A 35 -5.14 10.80 -6.75
N GLY A 36 -6.39 10.86 -6.28
CA GLY A 36 -7.48 9.97 -6.69
C GLY A 36 -7.38 8.53 -6.17
N PHE A 37 -6.34 8.19 -5.40
CA PHE A 37 -6.16 6.87 -4.80
C PHE A 37 -7.04 6.62 -3.56
N GLY A 38 -7.70 7.67 -3.03
CA GLY A 38 -8.46 7.60 -1.77
C GLY A 38 -9.57 6.56 -1.78
N LEU A 39 -10.33 6.44 -2.87
CA LEU A 39 -11.45 5.49 -2.94
C LEU A 39 -10.96 4.03 -2.95
N GLY A 40 -9.92 3.72 -3.75
CA GLY A 40 -9.35 2.37 -3.80
C GLY A 40 -8.79 1.95 -2.45
N LEU A 41 -8.05 2.84 -1.78
CA LEU A 41 -7.51 2.59 -0.44
C LEU A 41 -8.63 2.44 0.61
N GLN A 42 -9.69 3.24 0.53
CA GLN A 42 -10.86 3.10 1.40
C GLN A 42 -11.60 1.78 1.19
N LEU A 43 -11.76 1.32 -0.05
CA LEU A 43 -12.37 0.02 -0.35
C LEU A 43 -11.51 -1.12 0.17
N THR A 44 -10.19 -1.05 -0.01
CA THR A 44 -9.24 -2.01 0.54
C THR A 44 -9.30 -2.06 2.07
N LYS A 45 -9.34 -0.90 2.73
CA LYS A 45 -9.54 -0.79 4.19
C LYS A 45 -10.84 -1.48 4.63
N LYS A 46 -11.97 -1.18 3.97
CA LYS A 46 -13.27 -1.80 4.30
C LYS A 46 -13.28 -3.30 4.06
N LEU A 47 -12.62 -3.78 3.01
CA LEU A 47 -12.54 -5.20 2.69
C LEU A 47 -11.70 -5.95 3.73
N THR A 48 -10.52 -5.42 4.06
CA THR A 48 -9.62 -6.01 5.05
C THR A 48 -10.27 -6.04 6.44
N ASP A 49 -10.97 -4.98 6.83
CA ASP A 49 -11.74 -4.96 8.09
C ASP A 49 -12.84 -6.03 8.12
N ARG A 50 -13.58 -6.25 7.01
CA ARG A 50 -14.62 -7.28 6.93
C ARG A 50 -14.08 -8.70 6.99
N LEU A 51 -12.89 -8.92 6.44
CA LEU A 51 -12.25 -10.23 6.38
C LEU A 51 -11.38 -10.51 7.63
N GLY A 52 -11.26 -9.53 8.52
CA GLY A 52 -10.37 -9.60 9.67
C GLY A 52 -8.91 -9.67 9.27
N TRP A 53 -8.52 -9.08 8.14
CA TRP A 53 -7.14 -9.01 7.67
C TRP A 53 -6.48 -7.73 8.18
N GLN A 54 -5.18 -7.80 8.50
CA GLN A 54 -4.45 -6.58 8.87
C GLN A 54 -4.08 -5.81 7.61
N TYR A 55 -4.17 -4.48 7.69
CA TYR A 55 -3.86 -3.58 6.59
C TYR A 55 -3.06 -2.39 7.10
N ASP A 56 -1.93 -2.12 6.46
CA ASP A 56 -1.10 -0.94 6.69
C ASP A 56 -0.89 -0.19 5.37
N ASN A 57 -0.89 1.14 5.44
CA ASN A 57 -0.62 2.00 4.30
C ASN A 57 0.29 3.14 4.76
N SER A 58 1.51 3.16 4.25
CA SER A 58 2.53 4.14 4.61
C SER A 58 2.93 4.95 3.40
N ILE A 59 2.91 6.28 3.55
CA ILE A 59 3.40 7.21 2.54
C ILE A 59 4.82 7.61 2.94
N ARG A 60 5.74 7.60 1.97
CA ARG A 60 7.15 7.95 2.11
C ARG A 60 7.48 9.07 1.11
N PRO A 61 8.60 9.79 1.28
CA PRO A 61 9.01 10.80 0.31
C PRO A 61 9.13 10.22 -1.11
N ASP A 62 9.74 9.05 -1.23
CA ASP A 62 9.99 8.38 -2.51
C ASP A 62 8.82 7.52 -3.03
N GLY A 63 7.63 7.61 -2.40
CA GLY A 63 6.44 6.88 -2.83
C GLY A 63 5.58 6.35 -1.68
N GLY A 64 5.08 5.12 -1.77
CA GLY A 64 4.24 4.54 -0.72
C GLY A 64 4.18 3.02 -0.73
N ASP A 65 3.94 2.44 0.44
CA ASP A 65 3.77 1.00 0.62
C ASP A 65 2.37 0.70 1.17
N ALA A 66 1.66 -0.23 0.55
CA ALA A 66 0.45 -0.85 1.09
C ALA A 66 0.72 -2.33 1.41
N VAL A 67 0.42 -2.74 2.63
CA VAL A 67 0.67 -4.10 3.12
C VAL A 67 -0.63 -4.70 3.64
N VAL A 68 -0.92 -5.94 3.22
CA VAL A 68 -2.06 -6.72 3.68
C VAL A 68 -1.55 -8.05 4.24
N LEU A 69 -2.04 -8.44 5.43
CA LEU A 69 -1.85 -9.78 5.99
C LEU A 69 -3.12 -10.61 5.82
N LEU A 70 -3.05 -11.57 4.90
CA LEU A 70 -4.09 -12.53 4.56
C LEU A 70 -4.14 -13.63 5.63
N ASP A 71 -5.17 -13.59 6.48
CA ASP A 71 -5.42 -14.47 7.65
C ASP A 71 -4.91 -13.91 9.00
N SER A 72 -5.85 -13.52 9.86
CA SER A 72 -5.61 -13.10 11.25
C SER A 72 -5.39 -14.25 12.22
N ARG A 73 -5.60 -15.49 11.81
CA ARG A 73 -5.38 -16.65 12.72
C ARG A 73 -3.92 -17.03 12.87
N LEU A 74 -3.03 -16.45 12.06
CA LEU A 74 -1.59 -16.73 12.10
C LEU A 74 -0.77 -15.65 12.82
N SER A 75 -1.36 -14.52 13.21
CA SER A 75 -0.66 -13.49 14.00
C SER A 75 -0.33 -13.94 15.44
N HIS A 76 -0.79 -15.12 15.85
CA HIS A 76 -0.45 -15.77 17.12
C HIS A 76 0.57 -16.91 17.01
N LEU A 77 1.09 -17.23 15.81
CA LEU A 77 2.07 -18.29 15.59
C LEU A 77 3.47 -17.73 15.27
N SER A 78 3.89 -16.73 16.04
CA SER A 78 5.31 -16.42 16.22
C SER A 78 5.70 -16.91 17.61
N CYS A 79 6.23 -18.14 17.67
CA CYS A 79 6.91 -18.70 18.83
C CYS A 79 8.42 -18.49 18.61
#